data_AF-X0UA87-F1
#
_entry.id   AF-X0UA87-F1
#
_cell.length_a   1.000
_cell.length_b   1.000
_cell.length_c   1.000
_cell.angle_alpha   90.00
_cell.angle_beta   90.00
_cell.angle_gamma   90.00
#
_symmetry.space_group_name_H-M   'P 1'
#
loop_
_entity.id
_entity.type
_entity.pdbx_description
1 polymer ?
#
loop_
_entity_poly.entity_id
_entity_poly.type
_entity_poly.pdbx_seq_one_letter_code
_entity_poly.pdbx_strand_id
1 'polypeptide(L)' 'MVEVESPQIETIEKLTREETKEKLLECYENIIKVLKHYLDMNEDYYSLISIWIIGTYFHKDFNSYPYLYFNA' A
#
# COMPACT_ATOMS: atom_id res chain seq x y z
N MET A 1 8.47 14.87 24.92
CA MET A 1 7.43 14.06 24.26
C MET A 1 6.82 14.96 23.21
N VAL A 2 7.24 14.82 21.95
CA VAL A 2 6.67 15.63 20.86
C VAL A 2 5.36 14.96 20.49
N GLU A 3 4.24 15.63 20.75
CA GLU A 3 2.95 15.23 20.22
C GLU A 3 3.02 15.42 18.70
N VAL A 4 3.32 14.33 18.01
CA VAL A 4 3.14 14.28 16.56
C VAL A 4 1.63 14.20 16.37
N GLU A 5 1.02 15.32 16.01
CA GLU A 5 -0.38 15.36 15.59
C GLU A 5 -0.56 14.29 14.52
N SER A 6 -1.31 13.24 14.87
CA SER A 6 -1.70 12.20 13.94
C SER A 6 -2.41 12.87 12.77
N PRO A 7 -1.98 12.65 11.51
CA PRO A 7 -2.63 13.22 10.34
C PRO A 7 -4.13 12.94 10.41
N GLN A 8 -4.94 13.94 10.06
CA GLN A 8 -6.38 13.74 9.93
C GLN A 8 -6.61 12.75 8.78
N ILE A 9 -6.80 11.47 9.13
CA ILE A 9 -7.11 10.43 8.14
C ILE A 9 -8.56 10.67 7.73
N GLU A 10 -8.74 11.32 6.59
CA GLU A 10 -10.03 11.42 5.93
C GLU A 10 -10.51 9.98 5.64
N THR A 11 -11.52 9.52 6.38
CA THR A 11 -12.04 8.16 6.24
C THR A 11 -12.52 7.93 4.81
N ILE A 12 -12.05 6.86 4.17
CA ILE A 12 -12.39 6.47 2.77
C ILE A 12 -13.92 6.38 2.56
N GLU A 13 -14.69 6.21 3.64
CA GLU A 13 -16.16 6.15 3.69
C GLU A 13 -16.90 7.35 3.05
N LYS A 14 -16.20 8.45 2.73
CA LYS A 14 -16.79 9.63 2.06
C LYS A 14 -16.37 9.82 0.60
N LEU A 15 -15.54 8.95 0.04
CA LEU A 15 -15.01 9.12 -1.32
C LEU A 15 -15.90 8.46 -2.37
N THR A 16 -15.99 9.07 -3.55
CA THR A 16 -16.52 8.42 -4.73
C THR A 16 -15.61 7.28 -5.19
N ARG A 17 -16.13 6.40 -6.05
CA ARG A 17 -15.36 5.28 -6.60
C ARG A 17 -14.13 5.77 -7.38
N GLU A 18 -14.28 6.85 -8.13
CA GLU A 18 -13.24 7.47 -8.94
C GLU A 18 -12.15 8.08 -8.06
N GLU A 19 -12.51 8.84 -7.03
CA GLU A 19 -11.53 9.40 -6.07
C GLU A 19 -10.80 8.29 -5.30
N THR A 20 -11.51 7.21 -4.95
CA THR A 20 -10.89 6.04 -4.29
C THR A 20 -9.86 5.38 -5.20
N LYS A 21 -10.19 5.22 -6.49
CA LYS A 21 -9.26 4.66 -7.48
C LYS A 21 -8.02 5.54 -7.65
N GLU A 22 -8.19 6.86 -7.72
CA GLU A 22 -7.07 7.80 -7.83
C GLU A 22 -6.15 7.74 -6.61
N LYS A 23 -6.71 7.79 -5.39
CA LYS A 23 -5.91 7.68 -4.16
C LYS A 23 -5.19 6.33 -4.04
N LEU A 24 -5.82 5.23 -4.47
CA LEU A 24 -5.17 3.91 -4.49
C LEU A 24 -4.04 3.84 -5.51
N LEU A 25 -4.21 4.44 -6.70
CA LEU A 25 -3.17 4.51 -7.71
C LEU A 25 -1.98 5.34 -7.21
N GLU A 26 -2.24 6.50 -6.60
CA GLU A 26 -1.22 7.34 -5.98
C GLU A 26 -0.45 6.57 -4.90
N CYS A 27 -1.17 5.87 -4.02
CA CYS A 27 -0.57 5.02 -2.99
C CYS A 27 0.34 3.94 -3.59
N TYR A 28 -0.15 3.24 -4.61
CA TYR A 28 0.61 2.21 -5.34
C TYR A 28 1.91 2.77 -5.93
N GLU A 29 1.84 3.89 -6.64
CA GLU A 29 3.02 4.53 -7.24
C GLU A 29 4.02 5.01 -6.20
N ASN A 30 3.54 5.55 -5.07
CA ASN A 30 4.38 6.00 -3.97
C ASN A 30 5.11 4.81 -3.30
N ILE A 31 4.43 3.68 -3.13
CA ILE A 31 5.07 2.46 -2.62
C ILE A 31 6.17 2.00 -3.59
N ILE A 32 5.90 1.93 -4.89
CA ILE A 32 6.93 1.59 -5.89
C ILE A 32 8.15 2.50 -5.79
N LYS A 33 7.95 3.82 -5.69
CA LYS A 33 9.04 4.79 -5.56
C LYS A 33 9.89 4.51 -4.31
N VAL A 34 9.26 4.23 -3.18
CA VAL A 34 9.96 3.88 -1.94
C VAL A 34 10.73 2.58 -2.10
N LEU A 35 10.10 1.54 -2.65
CA LEU A 35 10.76 0.24 -2.86
C LEU A 35 11.97 0.39 -3.77
N LYS A 36 11.86 1.10 -4.91
CA LYS A 36 12.98 1.34 -5.84
C LYS A 36 14.10 2.19 -5.25
N HIS A 37 13.78 3.04 -4.27
CA HIS A 37 14.79 3.86 -3.61
C HIS A 37 15.64 3.03 -2.62
N TYR A 38 15.04 2.06 -1.93
CA TYR A 38 15.70 1.31 -0.86
C TYR A 38 16.11 -0.12 -1.23
N LEU A 39 15.49 -0.72 -2.25
CA LEU A 39 15.67 -2.12 -2.63
C LEU A 39 16.08 -2.22 -4.09
N ASP A 40 17.02 -3.12 -4.38
CA ASP A 40 17.40 -3.48 -5.75
C ASP A 40 16.85 -4.88 -6.05
N MET A 41 15.76 -4.93 -6.81
CA MET A 41 15.01 -6.13 -7.16
C MET A 41 14.59 -6.09 -8.63
N ASN A 42 14.18 -7.24 -9.17
CA ASN A 42 13.57 -7.29 -10.51
C ASN A 42 12.31 -6.42 -10.58
N GLU A 43 12.11 -5.77 -11.73
CA GLU A 43 11.05 -4.79 -11.94
C GLU A 43 9.65 -5.32 -11.62
N ASP A 44 9.40 -6.60 -11.94
CA ASP A 44 8.13 -7.29 -11.70
C ASP A 44 7.78 -7.39 -10.20
N TYR A 45 8.79 -7.48 -9.33
CA TYR A 45 8.57 -7.60 -7.88
C TYR A 45 8.04 -6.31 -7.27
N TYR A 46 8.42 -5.12 -7.76
CA TYR A 46 7.91 -3.87 -7.20
C TYR A 46 6.40 -3.78 -7.29
N SER A 47 5.84 -4.17 -8.43
CA SER A 47 4.39 -4.16 -8.67
C SER A 47 3.67 -5.15 -7.75
N LEU A 48 4.19 -6.39 -7.65
CA LEU A 48 3.62 -7.44 -6.81
C LEU A 48 3.63 -7.05 -5.32
N ILE A 49 4.77 -6.58 -4.82
CA ILE A 49 4.93 -6.17 -3.42
C ILE A 49 4.02 -4.97 -3.12
N SER A 50 3.90 -4.02 -4.03
CA SER A 50 3.09 -2.81 -3.79
C SER A 50 1.61 -3.15 -3.62
N ILE A 51 1.07 -4.04 -4.47
CA ILE A 51 -0.30 -4.54 -4.32
C ILE A 51 -0.43 -5.34 -3.02
N TRP A 52 0.56 -6.18 -2.70
CA TRP A 52 0.56 -6.96 -1.47
C TRP A 52 0.51 -6.06 -0.22
N ILE A 53 1.37 -5.04 -0.15
CA ILE A 53 1.39 -4.05 0.94
C ILE A 53 0.01 -3.41 1.08
N ILE A 54 -0.58 -2.90 -0.01
CA ILE A 54 -1.92 -2.31 0.02
C ILE A 54 -2.94 -3.31 0.56
N GLY A 55 -2.90 -4.56 0.09
CA GLY A 55 -3.75 -5.65 0.55
C GLY A 55 -3.65 -5.93 2.06
N THR A 56 -2.46 -5.78 2.67
CA THR A 56 -2.28 -5.93 4.12
C THR A 56 -2.96 -4.84 4.96
N TYR A 57 -3.41 -3.73 4.37
CA TYR A 57 -4.21 -2.75 5.10
C TYR A 57 -5.70 -3.10 5.14
N PHE A 58 -6.18 -3.86 4.15
CA PHE A 58 -7.54 -4.41 4.11
C PHE A 58 -7.67 -5.69 4.94
N HIS A 59 -6.74 -5.92 5.85
CA HIS A 59 -6.55 -7.22 6.46
C HIS A 59 -7.81 -7.68 7.21
N LYS A 60 -8.50 -6.76 7.89
CA LYS A 60 -9.74 -7.04 8.63
C LYS A 60 -10.86 -7.62 7.77
N ASP A 61 -10.78 -7.44 6.45
CA ASP A 61 -11.76 -7.93 5.48
C ASP A 61 -11.36 -9.27 4.84
N PHE A 62 -10.15 -9.78 5.11
CA PHE A 62 -9.66 -11.07 4.58
C PHE A 62 -9.46 -12.11 5.69
N ASN A 63 -10.03 -13.31 5.48
CA ASN A 63 -9.88 -14.45 6.39
C ASN A 63 -8.47 -15.08 6.39
N SER A 64 -7.59 -14.68 5.47
CA SER A 64 -6.22 -15.19 5.35
C SER A 64 -5.32 -14.16 4.68
N TYR A 65 -4.07 -14.03 5.15
CA TYR A 65 -3.06 -13.20 4.49
C TYR A 65 -2.13 -14.06 3.64
N PRO A 66 -1.93 -13.71 2.37
CA PRO A 66 -0.92 -14.36 1.56
C PRO A 66 0.46 -13.99 2.13
N TYR A 67 1.27 -15.00 2.45
CA TYR A 67 2.70 -14.77 2.71
C TYR A 67 3.40 -14.50 1.39
N LEU A 68 4.24 -13.47 1.35
CA LEU A 68 5.03 -13.14 0.17
C LEU A 68 6.38 -13.87 0.26
N TYR A 69 6.58 -14.86 -0.60
CA TYR A 69 7.81 -15.63 -0.68
C TYR A 69 8.68 -15.12 -1.83
N PHE A 70 9.81 -14.51 -1.48
CA PHE A 70 10.74 -13.92 -2.46
C PHE A 70 11.73 -14.92 -3.08
N ASN A 71 11.84 -16.12 -2.51
CA ASN A 71 12.86 -17.12 -2.86
C ASN A 71 12.28 -18.55 -2.97
N ALA A 72 11.06 -18.69 -3.47
CA ALA A 72 10.45 -20.02 -3.67
C ALA A 72 11.00 -20.73 -4.91
#